data_AF-A0A920FCJ7-F1
#
_entry.id   AF-A0A920FCJ7-F1
#
_cell.length_a   1.000
_cell.length_b   1.000
_cell.length_c   1.000
_cell.angle_alpha   90.00
_cell.angle_beta   90.00
_cell.angle_gamma   90.00
#
_symmetry.space_group_name_H-M   'P 1'
#
loop_
_entity.id
_entity.type
_entity.pdbx_description
1 polymer ?
#
loop_
_entity_poly.entity_id
_entity_poly.type
_entity_poly.pdbx_seq_one_letter_code
_entity_poly.pdbx_strand_id
1 'polypeptide(L)' 'MPVLEEFCHYRNIDVSSIRELGKRWYFEDVDNFQKRSNHRALDDIRESIEELRYYRKNLFKL' A
#
# COMPACT_ATOMS: atom_id res chain seq x y z
N MET A 1 -8.74 -19.11 -1.39
CA MET A 1 -10.09 -18.90 -1.97
C MET A 1 -9.98 -19.21 -3.45
N PRO A 2 -10.29 -20.45 -3.89
CA PRO A 2 -9.92 -20.93 -5.23
C PRO A 2 -10.48 -20.07 -6.36
N VAL A 3 -11.75 -19.67 -6.25
CA VAL A 3 -12.45 -18.83 -7.25
C VAL A 3 -11.81 -17.45 -7.37
N LEU A 4 -11.35 -16.86 -6.25
CA LEU A 4 -10.70 -15.55 -6.27
C LEU A 4 -9.30 -15.61 -6.88
N GLU A 5 -8.56 -16.68 -6.56
CA GLU A 5 -7.22 -16.92 -7.10
C GLU A 5 -7.25 -17.15 -8.61
N GLU A 6 -8.28 -17.81 -9.14
CA GLU A 6 -8.49 -18.01 -10.58
C GLU A 6 -8.94 -16.72 -11.30
N PHE A 7 -9.73 -15.88 -10.62
CA PHE A 7 -10.18 -14.60 -11.18
C PHE A 7 -9.06 -13.56 -11.26
N CYS A 8 -8.14 -13.56 -10.29
CA CYS A 8 -7.03 -12.62 -10.22
C CYS A 8 -5.82 -13.10 -11.01
N HIS A 9 -4.94 -12.17 -11.41
CA HIS A 9 -3.62 -12.54 -11.91
C HIS A 9 -2.76 -13.12 -10.77
N TYR A 10 -1.80 -14.00 -11.08
CA TYR A 10 -0.91 -14.64 -10.09
C TYR A 10 -0.02 -13.66 -9.29
N ARG A 11 0.05 -12.39 -9.70
CA ARG A 11 0.90 -11.37 -9.07
C ARG A 11 0.08 -10.57 -8.08
N ASN A 12 0.66 -10.39 -6.90
CA ASN A 12 0.10 -9.54 -5.87
C ASN A 12 0.81 -8.18 -5.87
N ILE A 13 0.03 -7.12 -5.69
CA ILE A 13 0.55 -5.79 -5.37
C ILE A 13 0.20 -5.53 -3.92
N ASP A 14 1.18 -5.73 -3.04
CA ASP A 14 1.05 -5.48 -1.62
C ASP A 14 1.67 -4.13 -1.25
N VAL A 15 0.80 -3.18 -0.88
CA VAL A 15 1.20 -1.82 -0.46
C VAL A 15 2.05 -1.85 0.81
N SER A 16 1.83 -2.83 1.69
CA SER A 16 2.60 -2.94 2.94
C SER A 16 4.05 -3.33 2.70
N SER A 17 4.33 -4.13 1.66
CA SER A 17 5.70 -4.41 1.21
C SER A 17 6.45 -3.13 0.86
N ILE A 18 5.80 -2.18 0.17
CA ILE A 18 6.41 -0.88 -0.19
C ILE A 18 6.64 -0.02 1.06
N ARG A 19 5.66 0.01 1.99
CA ARG A 19 5.81 0.71 3.27
C ARG A 19 7.04 0.23 4.04
N GLU A 20 7.22 -1.08 4.15
CA GLU A 20 8.33 -1.66 4.91
C GLU A 20 9.69 -1.40 4.26
N LEU A 21 9.77 -1.33 2.93
CA LEU A 21 10.96 -0.87 2.21
C LEU A 21 11.21 0.62 2.44
N GLY A 22 10.19 1.46 2.28
CA GLY A 22 10.27 2.90 2.53
C GLY A 22 10.83 3.21 3.92
N LYS A 23 10.23 2.62 4.97
CA LYS A 23 10.68 2.80 6.36
C LYS A 23 12.16 2.44 6.61
N ARG A 24 12.71 1.46 5.88
CA ARG A 24 14.08 0.96 6.09
C ARG A 24 15.11 1.66 5.22
N TRP A 25 14.74 2.05 4.01
CA TRP A 25 15.67 2.60 3.03
C TRP A 25 15.64 4.13 2.97
N TYR A 26 14.54 4.75 3.39
CA TYR A 26 14.28 6.19 3.28
C TYR A 26 13.74 6.75 4.60
N PHE A 27 14.36 6.36 5.72
CA PHE A 27 13.89 6.67 7.07
C PHE A 27 13.62 8.16 7.33
N GLU A 28 14.38 9.06 6.71
CA GLU A 28 14.22 10.51 6.85
C GLU A 28 13.16 11.12 5.90
N ASP A 29 12.88 10.48 4.76
CA ASP A 29 12.01 11.00 3.71
C ASP A 29 10.57 10.45 3.75
N VAL A 30 10.34 9.39 4.53
CA VAL A 30 9.02 8.77 4.65
C VAL A 30 8.28 9.37 5.84
N ASP A 31 7.38 10.32 5.55
CA ASP A 31 6.33 10.65 6.51
C ASP A 31 5.47 9.38 6.70
N ASN A 32 5.27 8.97 7.95
CA ASN A 32 4.55 7.75 8.27
C ASN A 32 3.07 7.96 7.92
N PHE A 33 2.68 7.67 6.67
CA PHE A 33 1.28 7.73 6.23
C PHE A 33 0.39 7.04 7.27
N GLN A 34 -0.48 7.82 7.91
CA GLN A 34 -1.35 7.32 8.97
C GLN A 34 -2.72 6.96 8.40
N LYS A 35 -3.08 5.69 8.56
CA LYS A 35 -4.43 5.19 8.29
C LYS A 35 -5.39 5.65 9.38
N ARG A 36 -6.61 6.04 9.01
CA ARG A 36 -7.65 6.42 9.98
C ARG A 36 -8.31 5.18 10.59
N SER A 37 -8.22 4.02 9.93
CA SER A 37 -8.62 2.71 10.45
C SER A 37 -10.06 2.67 10.96
N ASN A 38 -11.02 2.99 10.08
CA ASN A 38 -12.45 2.92 10.40
C ASN A 38 -13.02 1.48 10.45
N HIS A 39 -12.16 0.46 10.29
CA HIS A 39 -12.49 -0.98 10.34
C HIS A 39 -13.64 -1.40 9.41
N ARG A 40 -13.80 -0.67 8.29
CA ARG A 40 -14.70 -1.01 7.20
C ARG A 40 -13.87 -1.37 5.99
N ALA A 41 -14.14 -2.53 5.39
CA ALA A 41 -13.37 -3.02 4.23
C ALA A 41 -13.27 -2.01 3.07
N LEU A 42 -14.35 -1.25 2.80
CA LEU A 42 -14.36 -0.22 1.77
C LEU A 42 -13.48 1.00 2.12
N ASP A 43 -13.40 1.35 3.40
CA ASP A 43 -12.54 2.46 3.84
C ASP A 43 -11.08 1.99 3.84
N ASP A 44 -10.81 0.77 4.30
CA ASP A 44 -9.45 0.20 4.35
C ASP A 44 -8.83 0.06 2.94
N ILE A 45 -9.62 -0.32 1.92
CA ILE A 45 -9.12 -0.39 0.54
C ILE A 45 -8.86 1.01 -0.04
N ARG A 46 -9.69 2.01 0.28
CA ARG A 46 -9.47 3.40 -0.13
C ARG A 46 -8.20 3.96 0.51
N GLU A 47 -8.00 3.71 1.80
CA GLU A 47 -6.78 4.10 2.51
C GLU A 47 -5.53 3.43 1.92
N SER A 48 -5.63 2.16 1.52
CA SER A 48 -4.50 1.45 0.90
C SER A 48 -4.17 1.99 -0.51
N ILE A 49 -5.17 2.45 -1.27
CA ILE A 49 -4.97 3.14 -2.55
C ILE A 49 -4.30 4.50 -2.34
N GLU A 50 -4.74 5.28 -1.36
CA GLU A 50 -4.12 6.58 -1.03
C GLU A 50 -2.69 6.42 -0.51
N GLU A 51 -2.43 5.40 0.30
CA GLU A 51 -1.08 5.03 0.76
C GLU A 51 -0.15 4.74 -0.44
N LEU A 52 -0.60 3.97 -1.42
CA LEU A 52 0.18 3.70 -2.63
C LEU A 52 0.39 4.97 -3.49
N ARG A 53 -0.61 5.85 -3.58
CA ARG A 53 -0.47 7.15 -4.26
C ARG A 53 0.57 8.03 -3.58
N TYR A 54 0.61 8.01 -2.25
CA TYR A 54 1.64 8.71 -1.47
C TYR A 54 3.03 8.14 -1.78
N TYR A 55 3.22 6.81 -1.70
CA TYR A 55 4.52 6.21 -2.00
C TYR A 55 4.96 6.47 -3.44
N ARG A 56 4.05 6.41 -4.41
CA ARG A 56 4.34 6.75 -5.81
C ARG A 56 4.97 8.13 -5.97
N LYS A 57 4.51 9.13 -5.21
CA LYS A 57 5.01 10.52 -5.30
C LYS A 57 6.33 10.73 -4.57
N ASN A 58 6.56 10.02 -3.47
CA ASN A 58 7.68 10.30 -2.56
C ASN A 58 8.84 9.31 -2.67
N LEU A 59 8.59 8.04 -3.06
CA LEU A 59 9.61 6.98 -3.07
C LEU A 59 10.06 6.57 -4.48
N PHE A 60 9.19 6.71 -5.48
CA PHE A 60 9.50 6.29 -6.84
C PHE A 60 9.89 7.51 -7.68
N LYS A 61 11.00 7.39 -8.42
CA LYS A 61 11.41 8.38 -9.43
C LYS A 61 10.67 8.08 -10.72
N LEU A 62 9.59 8.82 -10.97
CA LEU A 62 8.77 8.77 -12.18
C LEU A 62 8.82 10.11 -12.92
#